data_AF-A0A832NS03-F1
#
_entry.id   AF-A0A832NS03-F1
#
_cell.length_a   1.000
_cell.length_b   1.000
_cell.length_c   1.000
_cell.angle_alpha   90.00
_cell.angle_beta   90.00
_cell.angle_gamma   90.00
#
_symmetry.space_group_name_H-M   'P 1'
#
loop_
_entity.id
_entity.type
_entity.pdbx_description
1 polymer ?
#
loop_
_entity_poly.entity_id
_entity_poly.type
_entity_poly.pdbx_seq_one_letter_code
_entity_poly.pdbx_strand_id
1 'polypeptide(L)' 'LSAVISALKKVEDLVMENHLNTCVTDALKSEDESESQLKIAELMDVMAKFRRQ' A
#
# COMPACT_ATOMS: atom_id res chain seq x y z
N LEU A 1 -16.29 -19.71 10.05
CA LEU A 1 -15.13 -18.84 10.37
C LEU A 1 -14.18 -18.69 9.18
N SER A 2 -13.78 -19.78 8.51
CA SER A 2 -12.89 -19.74 7.34
C SER A 2 -13.37 -18.82 6.22
N ALA A 3 -14.66 -18.83 5.87
CA ALA A 3 -15.22 -17.97 4.82
C ALA A 3 -15.07 -16.47 5.12
N VAL A 4 -15.23 -16.07 6.39
CA VAL A 4 -15.07 -14.66 6.82
C VAL A 4 -13.59 -14.25 6.79
N ILE A 5 -12.69 -15.14 7.22
CA ILE A 5 -11.24 -14.92 7.15
C ILE A 5 -10.79 -14.79 5.69
N SER A 6 -11.30 -15.63 4.79
CA SER A 6 -11.00 -15.56 3.36
C SER A 6 -11.52 -14.26 2.72
N ALA A 7 -12.70 -13.78 3.14
CA ALA A 7 -13.23 -12.50 2.68
C ALA A 7 -12.36 -11.32 3.15
N LEU A 8 -11.89 -11.32 4.39
CA LEU A 8 -11.00 -10.28 4.93
C LEU A 8 -9.66 -10.23 4.19
N LYS A 9 -9.04 -11.39 3.91
CA LYS A 9 -7.81 -11.45 3.10
C LYS A 9 -8.00 -10.85 1.71
N LYS A 10 -9.16 -11.10 1.08
CA LYS A 10 -9.48 -10.52 -0.23
C LYS A 10 -9.61 -9.00 -0.17
N VAL A 11 -10.16 -8.46 0.92
CA VAL A 11 -10.26 -7.02 1.16
C VAL A 11 -8.88 -6.42 1.42
N GLU A 12 -8.01 -7.09 2.17
CA GLU A 12 -6.62 -6.67 2.38
C GLU A 12 -5.86 -6.57 1.05
N ASP A 13 -5.97 -7.59 0.18
CA ASP A 13 -5.36 -7.59 -1.14
C ASP A 13 -5.83 -6.39 -1.99
N LEU A 14 -7.15 -6.13 -2.01
CA LEU A 14 -7.73 -5.01 -2.76
C LEU A 14 -7.30 -3.64 -2.24
N VAL A 15 -7.23 -3.48 -0.91
CA VAL A 15 -6.79 -2.22 -0.29
C VAL A 15 -5.31 -1.96 -0.59
N MET A 16 -4.48 -3.00 -0.54
CA MET A 16 -3.06 -2.90 -0.86
C MET A 16 -2.84 -2.58 -2.35
N GLU A 17 -3.56 -3.24 -3.25
CA GLU A 17 -3.50 -2.94 -4.69
C GLU A 17 -3.90 -1.49 -4.99
N ASN A 18 -4.99 -1.00 -4.39
CA ASN A 18 -5.44 0.36 -4.59
C ASN A 18 -4.44 1.41 -4.05
N HIS A 19 -3.82 1.15 -2.90
CA HIS A 19 -2.81 2.04 -2.32
C HIS A 19 -1.54 2.09 -3.18
N LEU A 20 -1.09 0.95 -3.71
CA LEU A 20 0.04 0.89 -4.63
C LEU A 20 -0.24 1.68 -5.92
N ASN A 21 -1.43 1.49 -6.52
CA ASN A 21 -1.80 2.17 -7.76
C ASN A 21 -1.95 3.69 -7.62
N THR A 22 -2.24 4.20 -6.42
CA THR A 22 -2.40 5.64 -6.17
C THR A 22 -1.12 6.29 -5.65
N CYS A 23 -0.53 5.79 -4.56
CA CYS A 23 0.66 6.41 -3.97
C CYS A 23 1.93 6.22 -4.81
N VAL A 24 2.15 5.05 -5.43
CA VAL A 24 3.36 4.80 -6.21
C VAL A 24 3.30 5.53 -7.55
N THR A 25 2.15 5.56 -8.19
CA THR A 25 1.96 6.28 -9.46
C THR A 25 2.20 7.77 -9.31
N ASP A 26 1.73 8.38 -8.21
CA ASP A 26 1.90 9.81 -7.96
C ASP A 26 3.33 10.14 -7.50
N ALA A 27 3.97 9.26 -6.72
CA ALA A 27 5.37 9.41 -6.36
C ALA A 27 6.31 9.28 -7.57
N LEU A 28 6.06 8.35 -8.49
CA LEU A 28 6.85 8.15 -9.71
C LEU A 28 6.66 9.27 -10.75
N LYS A 29 5.53 9.99 -10.69
CA LYS A 29 5.24 11.13 -11.59
C LYS A 29 5.69 12.49 -11.02
N SER A 30 6.11 12.55 -9.75
CA SER A 30 6.62 13.78 -9.16
C SER A 30 7.98 14.14 -9.76
N GLU A 31 8.17 15.41 -10.13
CA GLU A 31 9.47 15.96 -10.55
C GLU A 31 10.38 16.27 -9.35
N ASP A 32 9.87 16.14 -8.12
CA ASP A 32 10.62 16.33 -6.88
C ASP A 32 11.00 14.97 -6.28
N GLU A 33 12.29 14.65 -6.41
CA GLU A 33 12.88 13.41 -5.92
C GLU A 33 12.72 13.26 -4.39
N SER A 34 12.72 14.37 -3.64
CA SER A 34 12.55 14.34 -2.18
C SER A 34 11.12 13.98 -1.77
N GLU A 35 10.14 14.51 -2.50
CA GLU A 35 8.73 14.21 -2.30
C GLU A 35 8.40 12.76 -2.67
N SER A 36 9.01 12.27 -3.76
CA SER A 36 8.89 10.88 -4.19
C SER A 36 9.43 9.91 -3.14
N GLN A 37 10.62 10.18 -2.59
CA GLN A 37 11.24 9.36 -1.55
C GLN A 37 10.41 9.33 -0.25
N LEU A 38 9.81 10.46 0.16
CA LEU A 38 8.93 10.52 1.32
C LEU A 38 7.68 9.65 1.15
N LYS A 39 7.01 9.75 0.00
CA LYS A 39 5.82 8.92 -0.32
C LYS A 39 6.16 7.44 -0.40
N ILE A 40 7.33 7.08 -0.96
CA ILE A 40 7.81 5.70 -0.98
C ILE A 40 8.08 5.18 0.44
N ALA A 41 8.70 6.00 1.31
CA ALA A 41 8.95 5.63 2.70
C ALA A 41 7.65 5.41 3.50
N GLU A 42 6.65 6.27 3.31
CA GLU A 42 5.31 6.13 3.90
C GLU A 42 4.63 4.83 3.45
N LEU A 43 4.66 4.55 2.14
CA LEU A 43 4.15 3.32 1.55
C LEU A 43 4.81 2.08 2.18
N MET A 44 6.14 2.09 2.34
CA MET A 44 6.90 0.98 2.91
C MET A 44 6.56 0.73 4.39
N ASP A 45 6.30 1.79 5.17
CA ASP A 45 5.85 1.67 6.57
C ASP A 45 4.45 1.06 6.67
N VAL A 46 3.52 1.51 5.82
CA VAL A 46 2.17 0.93 5.73
C VAL A 46 2.25 -0.55 5.37
N MET A 47 2.98 -0.93 4.32
CA MET A 47 3.18 -2.34 3.94
C MET A 47 3.81 -3.17 5.07
N ALA A 48 4.73 -2.60 5.85
CA ALA A 48 5.36 -3.28 6.98
C ALA A 48 4.41 -3.48 8.17
N LYS A 49 3.40 -2.63 8.34
CA LYS A 49 2.33 -2.80 9.33
C LYS A 49 1.35 -3.90 8.90
N PHE A 50 0.97 -3.92 7.63
CA PHE A 50 0.08 -4.95 7.08
C PHE A 50 0.71 -6.35 7.07
N ARG A 51 2.02 -6.49 6.80
CA ARG A 51 2.71 -7.80 6.86
C ARG A 51 2.89 -8.41 8.25
N ARG A 52 2.64 -7.65 9.33
CA ARG A 52 2.81 -8.10 10.72
C ARG A 52 1.52 -8.60 11.37
N GLN A 53 0.39 -8.52 10.66
CA GLN A 53 -0.90 -9.11 11.03
C GLN A 53 -1.03 -10.50 10.40
#